data_AF-A0A0K8RPG6-F1
#
_entry.id   AF-A0A0K8RPG6-F1
#
_cell.length_a   1.000
_cell.length_b   1.000
_cell.length_c   1.000
_cell.angle_alpha   90.00
_cell.angle_beta   90.00
_cell.angle_gamma   90.00
#
_symmetry.space_group_name_H-M   'P 1'
#
loop_
_entity.id
_entity.type
_entity.pdbx_description
1 polymer ?
#
loop_
_entity_poly.entity_id
_entity_poly.type
_entity_poly.pdbx_seq_one_letter_code
_entity_poly.pdbx_strand_id
1 'polypeptide(L)'
;DRQRLYVPKNRKATIAVPCFFSAVVLISALTEEECRAPRAFSYCDPNVPPELLFYFNNGTDKCESDVGCGTGKNKFPSLQECEEGCPFGRHASSA
;
A
#
# COMPACT_ATOMS: atom_id res chain seq x y z
N ASP A 1 27.43 12.58 25.62
CA ASP A 1 26.68 12.48 24.36
C ASP A 1 26.94 11.09 23.78
N ARG A 2 25.87 10.33 23.51
CA ARG A 2 25.89 8.88 23.20
C ARG A 2 26.32 7.97 24.38
N GLN A 3 26.19 6.65 24.14
CA GLN A 3 26.31 5.48 25.04
C GLN A 3 24.98 5.09 25.73
N ARG A 4 24.61 3.82 25.79
CA ARG A 4 25.38 2.58 25.65
C ARG A 4 24.37 1.45 25.41
N LEU A 5 24.73 0.54 24.51
CA LEU A 5 24.10 -0.75 24.31
C LEU A 5 23.92 -1.46 25.67
N TYR A 6 22.68 -1.76 26.03
CA TYR A 6 22.37 -2.59 27.19
C TYR A 6 22.52 -4.06 26.78
N VAL A 7 23.54 -4.73 27.32
CA VAL A 7 23.74 -6.19 27.23
C VAL A 7 22.97 -6.86 28.37
N PRO A 8 22.04 -7.79 28.10
CA PRO A 8 21.23 -8.38 29.16
C PRO A 8 22.04 -9.42 29.96
N LYS A 9 22.08 -9.24 31.29
CA LYS A 9 22.74 -10.14 32.24
C LYS A 9 21.73 -11.15 32.75
N ASN A 10 21.91 -12.42 32.37
CA ASN A 10 21.07 -13.55 32.77
C ASN A 10 20.75 -13.56 34.29
N ARG A 11 19.48 -13.37 34.63
CA ARG A 11 18.88 -13.84 35.89
C ARG A 11 17.46 -14.32 35.57
N LYS A 12 17.20 -15.59 35.85
CA LYS A 12 15.96 -16.30 35.51
C LYS A 12 14.72 -15.54 36.03
N ALA A 13 13.86 -15.09 35.13
CA ALA A 13 12.42 -14.85 35.36
C ALA A 13 11.74 -14.55 34.02
N THR A 14 10.75 -15.38 33.69
CA THR A 14 9.69 -15.28 32.68
C THR A 14 9.86 -14.23 31.57
N ILE A 15 10.01 -14.71 30.33
CA ILE A 15 9.86 -13.88 29.13
C ILE A 15 8.40 -13.44 29.07
N ALA A 16 8.11 -12.24 29.59
CA ALA A 16 6.91 -11.51 29.20
C ALA A 16 7.09 -11.21 27.72
N VAL A 17 6.40 -11.97 26.86
CA VAL A 17 6.37 -11.71 25.42
C VAL A 17 5.83 -10.28 25.27
N PRO A 18 6.65 -9.30 24.86
CA PRO A 18 6.13 -7.97 24.62
C PRO A 18 5.31 -8.07 23.33
N CYS A 19 3.99 -8.15 23.50
CA CYS A 19 3.01 -8.03 22.44
C CYS A 19 3.04 -6.58 21.93
N PHE A 20 4.08 -6.21 21.20
CA PHE A 20 4.09 -5.00 20.39
C PHE A 20 3.95 -5.43 18.94
N PHE A 21 2.69 -5.39 18.52
CA PHE A 21 2.19 -5.10 17.18
C PHE A 21 3.26 -4.50 16.23
N SER A 22 4.17 -5.30 15.72
CA SER A 22 4.78 -5.03 14.42
C SER A 22 3.84 -5.60 13.37
N ALA A 23 2.62 -5.07 13.32
CA ALA A 23 1.95 -4.96 12.04
C ALA A 23 2.74 -3.89 11.28
N VAL A 24 3.88 -4.29 10.71
CA VAL A 24 4.45 -3.54 9.61
C VAL A 24 3.40 -3.67 8.52
N VAL A 25 2.48 -2.70 8.45
CA VAL A 25 1.51 -2.65 7.37
C VAL A 25 2.39 -2.45 6.15
N LEU A 26 2.53 -3.53 5.37
CA LEU A 26 3.32 -3.57 4.14
C LEU A 26 2.58 -2.75 3.07
N ILE A 27 2.38 -1.45 3.30
CA ILE A 27 1.96 -0.54 2.24
C ILE A 27 3.20 -0.37 1.39
N SER A 28 3.37 -1.31 0.47
CA SER A 28 4.43 -1.31 -0.52
C SER A 28 4.03 -0.22 -1.50
N ALA A 29 4.41 1.02 -1.21
CA ALA A 29 4.21 2.11 -2.15
C ALA A 29 4.80 1.69 -3.50
N LEU A 30 3.98 1.80 -4.54
CA LEU A 30 4.40 1.50 -5.90
C LEU A 30 5.37 2.58 -6.38
N THR A 31 6.20 2.25 -7.37
CA THR A 31 6.97 3.30 -8.04
C THR A 31 6.05 4.20 -8.87
N GLU A 32 6.49 5.41 -9.20
CA GLU A 32 5.68 6.34 -10.00
C GLU A 32 5.36 5.73 -11.38
N GLU A 33 6.30 4.98 -11.96
CA GLU A 33 6.11 4.27 -13.21
C GLU A 33 5.02 3.19 -13.11
N GLU A 34 4.97 2.46 -11.99
CA GLU A 34 3.93 1.46 -11.73
C GLU A 34 2.56 2.10 -11.52
N CYS A 35 2.48 3.24 -10.82
CA CYS A 35 1.26 4.02 -10.66
C CYS A 35 0.75 4.62 -11.98
N ARG A 36 1.65 5.03 -12.87
CA ARG A 36 1.31 5.64 -14.15
C ARG A 36 1.20 4.64 -15.30
N ALA A 37 1.46 3.37 -15.05
CA ALA A 37 1.39 2.32 -16.06
C ALA A 37 0.00 2.24 -16.71
N PRO A 38 -0.09 2.03 -18.03
CA PRO A 38 -1.37 1.81 -18.70
C PRO A 38 -2.13 0.65 -18.07
N ARG A 39 -3.40 0.87 -17.76
CA ARG A 39 -4.28 -0.20 -17.30
C ARG A 39 -5.03 -0.80 -18.48
N ALA A 40 -5.09 -2.13 -18.51
CA ALA A 40 -6.05 -2.79 -19.37
C ALA A 40 -7.46 -2.55 -18.82
N PHE A 41 -8.32 -1.89 -19.61
CA PHE A 41 -9.76 -2.01 -19.42
C PHE A 41 -10.14 -3.40 -19.93
N SER A 42 -10.41 -4.32 -19.02
CA SER A 42 -10.79 -5.69 -19.37
C SER A 42 -12.29 -5.89 -19.19
N TYR A 43 -12.94 -6.47 -20.19
CA TYR A 43 -14.19 -7.19 -19.94
C TYR A 43 -13.88 -8.36 -19.02
N CYS A 44 -14.71 -8.53 -18.00
CA CYS A 44 -14.55 -9.63 -17.07
C CYS A 44 -14.95 -10.94 -17.72
N ASP A 45 -14.19 -11.99 -17.40
CA ASP A 45 -14.60 -13.35 -17.72
C ASP A 45 -16.00 -13.59 -17.12
N PRO A 46 -16.91 -14.33 -17.79
CA PRO A 46 -18.25 -14.59 -17.28
C PRO A 46 -18.30 -15.16 -15.84
N ASN A 47 -17.22 -15.81 -15.40
CA ASN A 47 -17.12 -16.40 -14.06
C ASN A 47 -16.42 -15.50 -13.03
N VAL A 48 -15.96 -14.31 -13.44
CA VAL A 48 -15.29 -13.36 -12.56
C VAL A 48 -16.25 -12.20 -12.28
N PRO A 49 -16.78 -12.09 -11.05
CA PRO A 49 -17.62 -10.96 -10.70
C PRO A 49 -16.79 -9.66 -10.74
N PRO A 50 -17.31 -8.57 -11.31
CA PRO A 50 -16.65 -7.28 -11.25
C PRO A 50 -16.69 -6.73 -9.82
N GLU A 51 -15.64 -6.00 -9.45
CA GLU A 51 -15.45 -5.41 -8.13
C GLU A 51 -15.23 -3.90 -8.26
N LEU A 52 -15.63 -3.15 -7.24
CA LEU A 52 -15.19 -1.77 -7.07
C LEU A 52 -13.71 -1.77 -6.71
N LEU A 53 -12.90 -1.06 -7.49
CA LEU A 53 -11.47 -0.93 -7.29
C LEU A 53 -11.01 0.51 -7.45
N PHE A 54 -9.88 0.84 -6.83
CA PHE A 54 -9.26 2.16 -6.90
C PHE A 54 -7.90 2.07 -7.58
N TYR A 55 -7.48 3.13 -8.26
CA TYR A 55 -6.24 3.16 -9.03
C TYR A 55 -5.78 4.60 -9.26
N PHE A 56 -4.49 4.79 -9.47
CA PHE A 56 -3.93 6.07 -9.88
C PHE A 56 -4.12 6.27 -11.38
N ASN A 57 -4.82 7.33 -11.77
CA ASN A 57 -5.03 7.68 -13.16
C ASN A 57 -3.97 8.71 -13.61
N ASN A 58 -3.08 8.29 -14.51
CA ASN A 58 -2.02 9.15 -15.06
C ASN A 58 -2.56 10.39 -15.81
N GLY A 59 -3.72 10.29 -16.46
CA GLY A 59 -4.30 11.40 -17.23
C GLY A 59 -4.92 12.49 -16.37
N THR A 60 -5.45 12.13 -15.19
CA THR A 60 -6.07 13.09 -14.25
C THR A 60 -5.16 13.42 -13.06
N ASP A 61 -4.07 12.67 -12.90
CA ASP A 61 -3.03 12.83 -11.89
C ASP A 61 -3.57 12.68 -10.45
N LYS A 62 -4.48 11.71 -10.25
CA LYS A 62 -5.14 11.40 -8.98
C LYS A 62 -5.65 9.97 -8.95
N CYS A 63 -6.00 9.50 -7.76
CA CYS A 63 -6.72 8.25 -7.57
C CYS A 63 -8.20 8.37 -7.98
N GLU A 64 -8.69 7.36 -8.69
CA GLU A 64 -10.06 7.23 -9.17
C GLU A 64 -10.58 5.81 -8.90
N SER A 65 -11.89 5.62 -8.98
CA SER A 65 -12.53 4.32 -8.85
C SER A 65 -13.09 3.81 -10.18
N ASP A 66 -13.17 2.49 -10.30
CA ASP A 66 -13.70 1.78 -11.45
C ASP A 66 -14.38 0.50 -10.99
N VAL A 67 -15.29 -0.05 -11.80
CA VAL A 67 -15.91 -1.35 -11.56
C VAL A 67 -15.38 -2.33 -12.61
N GLY A 68 -14.58 -3.30 -12.18
CA GLY A 68 -13.93 -4.22 -13.09
C GLY A 68 -13.20 -5.35 -12.38
N CYS A 69 -12.33 -6.02 -13.14
CA CYS A 69 -11.63 -7.26 -12.74
C CYS A 69 -10.13 -7.18 -13.04
N GLY A 70 -9.58 -5.96 -13.09
CA GLY A 70 -8.16 -5.75 -13.32
C GLY A 70 -7.29 -6.50 -12.30
N THR A 71 -6.13 -6.98 -12.75
CA THR A 71 -5.17 -7.76 -11.94
C THR A 71 -3.79 -7.10 -11.83
N GLY A 72 -3.67 -5.84 -12.26
CA GLY A 72 -2.43 -5.07 -12.19
C GLY A 72 -2.09 -4.56 -10.79
N LYS A 73 -0.83 -4.16 -10.57
CA LYS A 73 -0.37 -3.58 -9.30
C LYS A 73 -1.07 -2.28 -8.93
N ASN A 74 -1.36 -1.44 -9.94
CA ASN A 74 -2.16 -0.21 -9.79
C ASN A 74 -3.66 -0.53 -9.59
N LYS A 75 -3.95 -1.28 -8.54
CA LYS A 75 -5.28 -1.69 -8.05
C LYS A 75 -5.23 -1.69 -6.52
N PHE A 76 -6.11 -0.93 -5.91
CA PHE A 76 -6.23 -0.78 -4.48
C PHE A 76 -7.68 -1.03 -4.04
N PRO A 77 -7.90 -1.57 -2.83
CA PRO A 77 -9.26 -1.87 -2.34
C PRO A 77 -9.96 -0.63 -1.78
N SER A 78 -9.25 0.47 -1.52
CA SER A 78 -9.82 1.73 -1.05
C SER A 78 -9.12 2.95 -1.69
N LEU A 79 -9.80 4.11 -1.66
CA LEU A 79 -9.21 5.37 -2.11
C LEU A 79 -7.98 5.73 -1.28
N GLN A 80 -8.06 5.59 0.04
CA GLN A 80 -6.96 5.88 0.95
C GLN A 80 -5.73 5.03 0.62
N GLU A 81 -5.90 3.72 0.41
CA GLU A 81 -4.77 2.85 0.06
C GLU A 81 -4.18 3.18 -1.31
N CYS A 82 -4.97 3.70 -2.25
CA CYS A 82 -4.44 4.22 -3.51
C CYS A 82 -3.59 5.48 -3.29
N GLU A 83 -4.06 6.41 -2.46
CA GLU A 83 -3.35 7.67 -2.17
C GLU A 83 -2.04 7.41 -1.42
N GLU A 84 -2.06 6.48 -0.46
CA GLU A 84 -0.87 6.04 0.27
C GLU A 84 0.08 5.21 -0.61
N GLY A 85 -0.46 4.38 -1.51
CA GLY A 85 0.33 3.54 -2.42
C GLY A 85 0.90 4.27 -3.63
N CYS A 86 0.27 5.37 -4.04
CA CYS A 86 0.65 6.22 -5.17
C CYS A 86 0.60 7.72 -4.77
N PRO A 87 1.53 8.20 -3.91
CA PRO A 87 1.55 9.56 -3.39
C PRO A 87 2.13 10.57 -4.41
N PHE A 88 1.65 10.51 -5.64
CA PHE A 88 2.11 11.32 -6.77
C PHE A 88 1.03 12.29 -7.23
N GLY A 89 1.40 13.26 -8.05
CA GLY A 89 0.45 14.21 -8.63
C GLY A 89 -0.25 15.05 -7.57
N ARG A 90 -1.59 15.03 -7.57
CA ARG A 90 -2.41 15.77 -6.58
C ARG A 90 -2.27 15.25 -5.15
N HIS A 91 -1.67 14.08 -4.98
CA HIS A 91 -1.45 13.42 -3.69
C HIS A 91 -0.02 13.58 -3.18
N ALA A 92 0.82 14.33 -3.91
CA ALA A 92 2.16 14.65 -3.45
C ALA A 92 2.07 15.57 -2.22
N SER A 93 2.60 15.11 -1.08
CA SER A 93 2.79 15.98 0.08
C SER A 93 3.63 17.18 -0.32
N SER A 94 3.18 18.38 0.04
CA SER A 94 4.00 19.58 -0.09
C SER A 94 5.25 19.40 0.77
N ALA A 95 6.42 19.33 0.12
CA ALA A 95 7.71 19.10 0.76
C ALA A 95 8.09 20.20 1.76
#